data_AF-A0A3D3MK61-F1
#
_entry.id   AF-A0A3D3MK61-F1
#
_cell.length_a   1.000
_cell.length_b   1.000
_cell.length_c   1.000
_cell.angle_alpha   90.00
_cell.angle_beta   90.00
_cell.angle_gamma   90.00
#
_symmetry.space_group_name_H-M   'P 1'
#
loop_
_entity.id
_entity.type
_entity.pdbx_description
1 polymer ?
#
loop_
_entity_poly.entity_id
_entity_poly.type
_entity_poly.pdbx_seq_one_letter_code
_entity_poly.pdbx_strand_id
1 'polypeptide(L)'
;MNKEKEIIKIIDFIYVHDDETGFKELHRRVIYDQTGETGETYYNKQWHEFPQINSYYPDPSPGEFIDGVKAEEIMKIIDKEEK
;
A
#
# COMPACT_ATOMS: atom_id res chain seq x y z
N MET A 1 -16.55 22.18 6.85
CA MET A 1 -16.17 20.85 7.37
C MET A 1 -15.99 19.94 6.17
N ASN A 2 -14.75 19.68 5.76
CA ASN A 2 -14.48 18.59 4.84
C ASN A 2 -14.73 17.31 5.63
N LYS A 3 -15.67 16.48 5.19
CA LYS A 3 -15.81 15.13 5.78
C LYS A 3 -14.49 14.41 5.50
N GLU A 4 -13.85 13.89 6.54
CA GLU A 4 -12.73 12.98 6.37
C GLU A 4 -13.26 11.75 5.61
N LYS A 5 -12.51 11.29 4.60
CA LYS A 5 -12.88 10.09 3.84
C LYS A 5 -12.80 8.88 4.77
N GLU A 6 -13.82 8.05 4.82
CA GLU A 6 -13.84 6.85 5.67
C GLU A 6 -13.53 5.60 4.83
N ILE A 7 -12.62 4.74 5.31
CA ILE A 7 -12.32 3.46 4.66
C ILE A 7 -13.46 2.50 4.95
N ILE A 8 -14.21 2.12 3.92
CA ILE A 8 -15.25 1.08 4.00
C ILE A 8 -14.60 -0.31 4.02
N LYS A 9 -13.57 -0.52 3.19
CA LYS A 9 -12.95 -1.83 3.01
C LYS A 9 -11.51 -1.72 2.53
N ILE A 10 -10.65 -2.55 3.07
CA ILE A 10 -9.34 -2.86 2.49
C ILE A 10 -9.52 -4.09 1.58
N ILE A 11 -9.11 -3.99 0.32
CA ILE A 11 -9.23 -5.05 -0.67
C ILE A 11 -8.05 -6.03 -0.52
N ASP A 12 -6.83 -5.50 -0.56
CA ASP A 12 -5.59 -6.27 -0.43
C ASP A 12 -4.40 -5.39 -0.05
N PHE A 13 -3.29 -6.06 0.28
CA PHE A 13 -1.97 -5.49 0.46
C PHE A 13 -1.02 -6.11 -0.56
N ILE A 14 -0.12 -5.29 -1.11
CA ILE A 14 0.85 -5.69 -2.12
C ILE A 14 2.22 -5.24 -1.62
N TYR A 15 3.16 -6.16 -1.49
CA TYR A 15 4.53 -5.87 -1.11
C TYR A 15 5.46 -6.01 -2.31
N VAL A 16 6.03 -4.91 -2.73
CA VAL A 16 7.02 -4.87 -3.81
C VAL A 16 8.38 -4.79 -3.18
N HIS A 17 9.25 -5.75 -3.45
CA HIS A 17 10.63 -5.70 -2.97
C HIS A 17 11.61 -6.19 -4.03
N ASP A 18 12.80 -5.62 -3.98
CA ASP A 18 13.95 -6.06 -4.74
C ASP A 18 15.14 -6.15 -3.78
N ASP A 19 15.57 -7.38 -3.53
CA ASP A 19 16.63 -7.71 -2.59
C ASP A 19 18.01 -7.26 -3.10
N GLU A 20 18.19 -7.09 -4.41
CA GLU A 20 19.47 -6.64 -4.99
C GLU A 20 19.68 -5.14 -4.77
N THR A 21 18.61 -4.36 -4.89
CA THR A 21 18.65 -2.90 -4.71
C THR A 21 18.30 -2.47 -3.28
N GLY A 22 17.75 -3.38 -2.47
CA GLY A 22 17.20 -3.07 -1.15
C GLY A 22 15.89 -2.28 -1.22
N PHE A 23 15.27 -2.18 -2.39
CA PHE A 23 14.03 -1.48 -2.60
C PHE A 23 12.87 -2.24 -1.97
N LYS A 24 12.01 -1.53 -1.23
CA LYS A 24 10.85 -2.10 -0.53
C LYS A 24 9.73 -1.08 -0.52
N GLU A 25 8.58 -1.44 -1.05
CA GLU A 25 7.35 -0.66 -1.00
C GLU A 25 6.20 -1.53 -0.53
N LEU A 26 5.36 -0.95 0.32
CA LEU A 26 4.14 -1.58 0.77
C LEU A 26 2.96 -0.76 0.26
N HIS A 27 2.07 -1.43 -0.47
CA HIS A 27 0.88 -0.82 -1.00
C HIS A 27 -0.38 -1.51 -0.46
N ARG A 28 -1.51 -0.81 -0.56
CA ARG A 28 -2.83 -1.39 -0.33
C ARG A 28 -3.86 -0.81 -1.28
N ARG A 29 -4.90 -1.60 -1.58
CA ARG A 29 -6.11 -1.11 -2.24
C ARG A 29 -7.22 -0.94 -1.24
N VAL A 30 -7.88 0.21 -1.25
CA VAL A 30 -8.94 0.57 -0.29
C VAL A 30 -10.14 1.17 -1.01
N ILE A 31 -11.32 0.92 -0.47
CA ILE A 31 -12.57 1.53 -0.90
C ILE A 31 -12.95 2.59 0.13
N TYR A 32 -13.01 3.85 -0.31
CA TYR A 32 -13.53 4.95 0.49
C TYR A 32 -15.02 5.19 0.21
N ASP A 33 -15.73 5.69 1.23
CA ASP A 33 -17.16 6.03 1.16
C ASP A 33 -17.53 7.03 0.06
N GLN A 34 -16.66 8.01 -0.20
CA GLN A 34 -16.93 9.12 -1.11
C GLN A 34 -16.23 9.02 -2.46
N THR A 35 -15.09 8.32 -2.53
CA THR A 35 -14.26 8.29 -3.74
C THR A 35 -14.16 6.91 -4.40
N GLY A 36 -14.72 5.86 -3.80
CA GLY A 36 -14.65 4.51 -4.33
C GLY A 36 -13.28 3.87 -4.13
N GLU A 37 -12.92 2.93 -5.00
CA GLU A 37 -11.62 2.25 -4.96
C GLU A 37 -10.48 3.19 -5.33
N THR A 38 -9.47 3.25 -4.47
CA THR A 38 -8.16 3.83 -4.74
C THR A 38 -7.12 2.88 -4.18
N GLY A 39 -5.85 3.11 -4.45
CA GLY A 39 -4.85 2.51 -3.58
C GLY A 39 -3.86 3.53 -3.07
N GLU A 40 -3.06 3.04 -2.16
CA GLU A 40 -2.20 3.81 -1.30
C GLU A 40 -0.86 3.11 -1.16
N THR A 41 0.16 3.91 -0.91
CA THR A 41 1.52 3.44 -0.60
C THR A 41 1.90 3.88 0.80
N TYR A 42 2.68 3.07 1.50
CA TYR A 42 3.11 3.32 2.87
C TYR A 42 4.55 3.82 2.90
N TYR A 43 4.75 5.01 3.46
CA TYR A 43 6.06 5.59 3.76
C TYR A 43 5.89 6.67 4.83
N ASN A 44 6.97 7.07 5.51
CA ASN A 44 6.92 8.07 6.59
C ASN A 44 5.82 7.80 7.64
N LYS A 45 5.58 6.52 7.96
CA LYS A 45 4.57 6.05 8.93
C LYS A 45 3.12 6.37 8.54
N GLN A 46 2.85 6.71 7.29
CA GLN A 46 1.53 7.11 6.81
C GLN A 46 1.19 6.44 5.48
N TRP A 47 -0.11 6.31 5.24
CA TRP A 47 -0.63 5.90 3.95
C TRP A 47 -0.87 7.12 3.08
N HIS A 48 -0.41 7.06 1.83
CA HIS A 48 -0.50 8.14 0.86
C HIS A 48 -1.20 7.65 -0.39
N GLU A 49 -2.11 8.46 -0.94
CA GLU A 49 -2.85 8.12 -2.15
C GLU A 49 -1.89 7.83 -3.31
N PHE A 50 -2.03 6.65 -3.90
CA PHE A 50 -1.22 6.17 -5.02
C PHE A 50 -2.12 5.48 -6.06
N PRO A 51 -2.87 6.26 -6.87
CA PRO A 51 -3.85 5.71 -7.81
C PRO A 51 -3.24 4.79 -8.87
N GLN A 52 -1.94 4.88 -9.09
CA GLN A 52 -1.19 4.09 -10.07
C GLN A 52 -1.16 2.60 -9.73
N ILE A 53 -1.52 2.21 -8.51
CA ILE A 53 -1.66 0.80 -8.12
C ILE A 53 -2.68 0.03 -8.96
N ASN A 54 -3.70 0.73 -9.47
CA ASN A 54 -4.71 0.15 -10.35
C ASN A 54 -4.23 0.04 -11.80
N SER A 55 -3.04 0.59 -12.10
CA SER A 55 -2.41 0.56 -13.43
C SER A 55 -1.36 -0.54 -13.59
N TYR A 56 -1.08 -1.35 -12.55
CA TYR A 56 -0.14 -2.49 -12.62
C TYR A 56 -0.61 -3.66 -13.54
N TYR A 57 -1.62 -3.44 -14.39
CA TYR A 57 -2.06 -4.41 -15.38
C TYR A 57 -1.57 -3.99 -16.78
N PRO A 58 -0.80 -4.81 -17.54
CA PRO A 58 -0.43 -6.22 -17.32
C PRO A 58 1.03 -6.39 -16.87
N ASP A 59 1.52 -5.58 -15.92
CA ASP A 59 2.93 -5.64 -15.51
C ASP A 59 3.23 -7.01 -14.86
N PRO A 60 4.23 -7.77 -15.37
CA PRO A 60 4.61 -9.08 -14.84
C PRO A 60 5.34 -9.02 -13.48
N SER A 61 5.51 -7.84 -12.91
CA SER A 61 6.17 -7.61 -11.63
C SER A 61 5.18 -7.29 -10.50
N PRO A 62 4.01 -7.95 -10.35
CA PRO A 62 3.15 -7.61 -9.24
C PRO A 62 3.87 -8.06 -7.97
N GLY A 63 4.05 -7.14 -7.04
CA GLY A 63 4.52 -7.46 -5.71
C GLY A 63 3.72 -8.63 -5.09
N GLU A 64 4.26 -9.21 -4.03
CA GLU A 64 3.60 -10.30 -3.32
C GLU A 64 2.29 -9.80 -2.71
N PHE A 65 1.16 -10.46 -3.03
CA PHE A 65 -0.09 -10.23 -2.31
C PHE A 65 0.02 -10.85 -0.93
N ILE A 66 -0.16 -10.02 0.10
CA ILE A 66 0.02 -10.42 1.49
C ILE A 66 -1.24 -10.14 2.32
N ASP A 67 -1.33 -10.80 3.48
CA ASP A 67 -2.38 -10.51 4.45
C ASP A 67 -2.04 -9.28 5.32
N GLY A 68 -3.01 -8.85 6.13
CA GLY A 68 -2.85 -7.68 7.00
C GLY A 68 -1.82 -7.89 8.12
N VAL A 69 -1.63 -9.13 8.61
CA VAL A 69 -0.63 -9.42 9.65
C VAL A 69 0.77 -9.22 9.08
N LYS A 70 1.01 -9.74 7.89
CA LYS A 70 2.27 -9.58 7.16
C LYS A 70 2.52 -8.12 6.78
N ALA A 71 1.48 -7.39 6.38
CA ALA A 71 1.59 -5.97 6.09
C ALA A 71 2.06 -5.17 7.32
N GLU A 72 1.53 -5.45 8.52
CA GLU A 72 1.99 -4.83 9.76
C GLU A 72 3.45 -5.17 10.11
N GLU A 73 3.89 -6.39 9.82
CA GLU A 73 5.31 -6.76 9.98
C GLU A 73 6.20 -5.94 9.06
N ILE A 74 5.81 -5.77 7.80
CA ILE A 74 6.55 -5.01 6.79
C ILE A 74 6.59 -3.51 7.13
N MET A 75 5.49 -2.92 7.61
CA MET A 75 5.48 -1.53 8.10
C MET A 75 6.58 -1.30 9.14
N LYS A 76 6.73 -2.22 10.10
CA LYS A 76 7.76 -2.14 11.14
C LYS A 76 9.18 -2.25 10.58
N ILE A 77 9.37 -2.88 9.42
CA ILE A 77 10.65 -2.98 8.74
C ILE A 77 10.94 -1.63 8.06
N ILE A 78 10.01 -1.12 7.24
CA ILE A 78 10.12 0.16 6.55
C ILE A 78 10.39 1.30 7.56
N ASP A 79 9.60 1.38 8.63
CA ASP A 79 9.73 2.39 9.68
C ASP A 79 11.10 2.40 10.40
N LYS A 80 11.81 1.26 10.42
CA LYS A 80 13.15 1.16 11.02
C LYS A 80 14.25 1.61 10.06
N GLU A 81 14.02 1.45 8.75
CA GLU A 81 14.97 1.76 7.69
C GLU A 81 14.94 3.25 7.32
N GLU A 82 13.80 3.94 7.46
CA GLU A 82 13.65 5.39 7.23
C GLU A 82 14.22 6.28 8.36
N LYS A 83 15.24 5.80 9.10
CA LYS A 83 15.85 6.49 10.25
C LYS A 83 16.78 7.65 9.91
#